data_AF-A0A1D2TVY1-F1
#
_entry.id   AF-A0A1D2TVY1-F1
#
_cell.length_a   1.000
_cell.length_b   1.000
_cell.length_c   1.000
_cell.angle_alpha   90.00
_cell.angle_beta   90.00
_cell.angle_gamma   90.00
#
_symmetry.space_group_name_H-M   'P 1'
#
loop_
_entity.id
_entity.type
_entity.pdbx_description
1 polymer ?
#
loop_
_entity_poly.entity_id
_entity_poly.type
_entity_poly.pdbx_seq_one_letter_code
_entity_poly.pdbx_strand_id
1 'polypeptide(L)'
;MSAVELRRSAGGAATHAASGPATDYHALGAFTETWAFLELFLGRCAETAGARVEGDVSARAEAMARVVQASPEFAPLAGKACTLAREAADLARRRRALLEDLAYASLRRMGVEVCNAPPAGAPAALDDLHMSACDLVRRTVLLLGQLKARRGGSA
;
A
#
# COMPACT_ATOMS: atom_id res chain seq x y z
N MET A 1 55.10 23.40 -4.14
CA MET A 1 54.07 22.65 -3.40
C MET A 1 53.58 21.52 -4.30
N SER A 2 53.91 20.28 -3.95
CA SER A 2 53.84 19.11 -4.85
C SER A 2 52.58 18.28 -4.59
N ALA A 3 51.98 17.72 -5.64
CA ALA A 3 50.73 16.94 -5.69
C ALA A 3 50.76 15.59 -4.93
N VAL A 4 51.66 15.45 -3.95
CA VAL A 4 51.91 14.22 -3.19
C VAL A 4 51.25 14.25 -1.80
N GLU A 5 50.81 15.41 -1.29
CA GLU A 5 50.08 15.47 -0.01
C GLU A 5 48.57 15.27 -0.12
N LEU A 6 47.99 15.32 -1.33
CA LEU A 6 46.56 15.07 -1.55
C LEU A 6 46.19 13.58 -1.61
N ARG A 7 47.17 12.67 -1.49
CA ARG A 7 46.93 11.21 -1.44
C ARG A 7 46.88 10.64 -0.03
N ARG A 8 47.12 11.44 1.02
CA ARG A 8 47.12 10.96 2.42
C ARG A 8 45.76 11.00 3.12
N SER A 9 44.70 11.45 2.46
CA SER A 9 43.32 11.33 2.98
C SER A 9 42.52 10.17 2.38
N ALA A 10 43.14 9.33 1.53
CA ALA A 10 42.53 8.14 0.94
C ALA A 10 42.75 6.86 1.79
N GLY A 11 42.98 7.01 3.10
CA GLY A 11 43.27 5.93 4.05
C GLY A 11 42.25 5.74 5.16
N GLY A 12 41.05 6.31 5.02
CA GLY A 12 39.93 6.16 5.95
C GLY A 12 38.75 5.43 5.33
N ALA A 13 38.99 4.34 4.62
CA ALA A 13 37.92 3.47 4.13
C ALA A 13 37.55 2.44 5.22
N ALA A 14 36.24 2.25 5.36
CA ALA A 14 35.55 1.19 6.10
C ALA A 14 35.44 1.39 7.63
N THR A 15 34.27 1.90 8.06
CA THR A 15 33.44 1.26 9.10
C THR A 15 32.11 1.99 9.36
N HIS A 16 31.52 2.69 8.38
CA HIS A 16 30.08 3.02 8.47
C HIS A 16 29.42 2.81 7.11
N ALA A 17 29.61 1.63 6.51
CA ALA A 17 28.53 1.09 5.69
C ALA A 17 27.32 1.05 6.62
N ALA A 18 26.32 1.90 6.36
CA ALA A 18 25.04 1.86 7.05
C ALA A 18 24.46 0.46 6.81
N SER A 19 24.80 -0.47 7.71
CA SER A 19 24.55 -1.90 7.59
C SER A 19 23.10 -2.21 7.98
N GLY A 20 22.17 -1.51 7.35
CA GLY A 20 20.77 -1.93 7.29
C GLY A 20 20.62 -2.94 6.16
N PRO A 21 19.72 -3.92 6.29
CA PRO A 21 19.41 -4.83 5.18
C PRO A 21 19.02 -4.03 3.93
N ALA A 22 19.51 -4.48 2.77
CA ALA A 22 19.11 -3.92 1.49
C ALA A 22 17.59 -4.04 1.33
N THR A 23 16.96 -3.01 0.76
CA THR A 23 15.53 -3.04 0.47
C THR A 23 15.26 -4.16 -0.54
N ASP A 24 14.32 -5.05 -0.23
CA ASP A 24 13.85 -6.03 -1.20
C ASP A 24 12.92 -5.36 -2.23
N TYR A 25 13.52 -4.90 -3.33
CA TYR A 25 12.79 -4.26 -4.42
C TYR A 25 11.88 -5.23 -5.20
N HIS A 26 12.16 -6.53 -5.16
CA HIS A 26 11.30 -7.53 -5.80
C HIS A 26 10.00 -7.71 -5.02
N ALA A 27 10.08 -7.86 -3.69
CA ALA A 27 8.90 -7.88 -2.82
C ALA A 27 8.09 -6.58 -2.94
N LEU A 28 8.76 -5.43 -3.08
CA LEU A 28 8.09 -4.15 -3.29
C LEU A 28 7.35 -4.08 -4.64
N GLY A 29 7.93 -4.65 -5.69
CA GLY A 29 7.31 -4.78 -7.00
C GLY A 29 6.03 -5.61 -6.96
N ALA A 30 6.09 -6.82 -6.38
CA ALA A 30 4.93 -7.69 -6.21
C ALA A 30 3.83 -7.02 -5.36
N PHE A 31 4.21 -6.33 -4.28
CA PHE A 31 3.26 -5.55 -3.48
C PHE A 31 2.59 -4.42 -4.28
N THR A 32 3.34 -3.71 -5.11
CA THR A 32 2.81 -2.62 -5.94
C THR A 32 1.77 -3.14 -6.93
N GLU A 33 2.00 -4.32 -7.51
CA GLU A 33 1.03 -4.97 -8.39
C GLU A 33 -0.24 -5.38 -7.64
N THR A 34 -0.12 -6.04 -6.47
CA THR A 34 -1.26 -6.37 -5.61
C THR A 34 -2.06 -5.12 -5.22
N TRP A 35 -1.38 -4.01 -4.94
CA TRP A 35 -2.02 -2.74 -4.63
C TRP A 35 -2.85 -2.20 -5.80
N ALA A 36 -2.34 -2.30 -7.03
CA ALA A 36 -3.07 -1.90 -8.24
C ALA A 36 -4.32 -2.78 -8.47
N PHE A 37 -4.26 -4.08 -8.16
CA PHE A 37 -5.44 -4.94 -8.21
C PHE A 37 -6.50 -4.52 -7.18
N LEU A 38 -6.09 -4.20 -5.95
CA LEU A 38 -7.01 -3.74 -4.92
C LEU A 38 -7.74 -2.47 -5.37
N GLU A 39 -6.98 -1.51 -5.88
CA GLU A 39 -7.49 -0.28 -6.48
C GLU A 39 -8.53 -0.53 -7.58
N LEU A 40 -8.19 -1.40 -8.53
CA LEU A 40 -9.06 -1.78 -9.63
C LEU A 40 -10.37 -2.41 -9.12
N PHE A 41 -10.29 -3.41 -8.24
CA PHE A 41 -11.47 -4.14 -7.80
C PHE A 41 -12.39 -3.31 -6.89
N LEU A 42 -11.84 -2.43 -6.05
CA LEU A 42 -12.64 -1.48 -5.27
C LEU A 42 -13.41 -0.52 -6.21
N GLY A 43 -12.74 -0.01 -7.24
CA GLY A 43 -13.37 0.80 -8.28
C GLY A 43 -14.51 0.04 -8.97
N ARG A 44 -14.26 -1.21 -9.39
CA ARG A 44 -15.29 -2.06 -10.02
C ARG A 44 -16.46 -2.37 -9.10
N CYS A 45 -16.24 -2.57 -7.80
CA CYS A 45 -17.34 -2.75 -6.84
C CYS A 45 -18.22 -1.51 -6.77
N ALA A 46 -17.62 -0.32 -6.65
CA ALA A 46 -18.37 0.93 -6.63
C ALA A 46 -19.12 1.19 -7.94
N GLU A 47 -18.48 0.99 -9.09
CA GLU A 47 -19.11 1.11 -10.42
C GLU A 47 -20.28 0.14 -10.57
N THR A 48 -20.11 -1.09 -10.08
CA THR A 48 -21.17 -2.11 -10.10
C THR A 48 -22.34 -1.69 -9.22
N ALA A 49 -22.08 -1.03 -8.09
CA ALA A 49 -23.12 -0.48 -7.23
C ALA A 49 -23.66 0.90 -7.69
N GLY A 50 -23.13 1.46 -8.79
CA GLY A 50 -23.66 2.68 -9.40
C GLY A 50 -22.92 3.97 -9.07
N ALA A 51 -21.73 3.90 -8.46
CA ALA A 51 -20.89 5.06 -8.19
C ALA A 51 -19.63 5.07 -9.08
N ARG A 52 -19.32 6.23 -9.67
CA ARG A 52 -17.99 6.46 -10.26
C ARG A 52 -17.05 6.95 -9.17
N VAL A 53 -15.83 6.43 -9.14
CA VAL A 53 -14.88 6.77 -8.08
C VAL A 53 -13.49 7.03 -8.64
N GLU A 54 -12.88 8.08 -8.11
CA GLU A 54 -11.50 8.47 -8.36
C GLU A 54 -10.79 8.63 -7.00
N GLY A 55 -9.47 8.65 -7.00
CA GLY A 55 -8.65 8.73 -5.79
C GLY A 55 -8.00 7.40 -5.39
N ASP A 56 -7.42 7.40 -4.20
CA ASP A 56 -6.66 6.26 -3.66
C ASP A 56 -7.55 5.12 -3.16
N VAL A 57 -6.92 4.04 -2.67
CA VAL A 57 -7.61 2.87 -2.08
C VAL A 57 -8.62 3.26 -0.99
N SER A 58 -8.29 4.22 -0.13
CA SER A 58 -9.18 4.64 0.96
C SER A 58 -10.43 5.32 0.39
N ALA A 59 -10.24 6.29 -0.49
CA ALA A 59 -11.35 7.00 -1.14
C ALA A 59 -12.25 6.05 -1.95
N ARG A 60 -11.65 5.11 -2.69
CA ARG A 60 -12.37 4.08 -3.47
C ARG A 60 -13.18 3.15 -2.57
N ALA A 61 -12.59 2.68 -1.48
CA ALA A 61 -13.27 1.76 -0.58
C ALA A 61 -14.41 2.43 0.20
N GLU A 62 -14.21 3.68 0.63
CA GLU A 62 -15.28 4.45 1.26
C GLU A 62 -16.44 4.72 0.30
N ALA A 63 -16.17 5.12 -0.94
CA ALA A 63 -17.22 5.36 -1.92
C ALA A 63 -18.01 4.08 -2.20
N MET A 64 -17.31 2.95 -2.37
CA MET A 64 -17.94 1.62 -2.46
C MET A 64 -18.86 1.36 -1.27
N ALA A 65 -18.38 1.53 -0.03
CA ALA A 65 -19.19 1.27 1.15
C ALA A 65 -20.43 2.17 1.23
N ARG A 66 -20.27 3.47 0.93
CA ARG A 66 -21.37 4.44 0.90
C ARG A 66 -22.44 4.04 -0.10
N VAL A 67 -22.07 3.71 -1.34
CA VAL A 67 -23.06 3.35 -2.37
C VAL A 67 -23.74 2.02 -2.07
N VAL A 68 -22.99 1.01 -1.60
CA VAL A 68 -23.56 -0.28 -1.19
C VAL A 68 -24.52 -0.14 -0.02
N GLN A 69 -24.23 0.76 0.93
CA GLN A 69 -25.08 1.02 2.08
C GLN A 69 -26.35 1.80 1.70
N ALA A 70 -26.26 2.72 0.74
CA ALA A 70 -27.39 3.52 0.29
C ALA A 70 -28.38 2.74 -0.59
N SER A 71 -27.92 1.67 -1.26
CA SER A 71 -28.71 0.83 -2.16
C SER A 71 -29.45 -0.29 -1.43
N PRO A 72 -30.80 -0.31 -1.42
CA PRO A 72 -31.60 -1.36 -0.78
C PRO A 72 -31.31 -2.77 -1.32
N GLU A 73 -31.06 -2.90 -2.62
CA GLU A 73 -30.74 -4.18 -3.27
C GLU A 73 -29.45 -4.84 -2.73
N PHE A 74 -28.56 -4.05 -2.13
CA PHE A 74 -27.31 -4.51 -1.54
C PHE A 74 -27.31 -4.47 -0.01
N ALA A 75 -28.45 -4.26 0.65
CA ALA A 75 -28.54 -4.19 2.11
C ALA A 75 -27.86 -5.36 2.85
N PRO A 76 -27.95 -6.64 2.39
CA PRO A 76 -27.23 -7.75 3.03
C PRO A 76 -25.71 -7.68 2.95
N LEU A 77 -25.17 -6.86 2.03
CA LEU A 77 -23.74 -6.69 1.79
C LEU A 77 -23.16 -5.44 2.47
N ALA A 78 -24.00 -4.54 2.98
CA ALA A 78 -23.57 -3.26 3.56
C ALA A 78 -22.54 -3.44 4.69
N GLY A 79 -22.79 -4.34 5.64
CA GLY A 79 -21.85 -4.61 6.73
C GLY A 79 -20.47 -5.12 6.25
N LYS A 80 -20.48 -5.96 5.20
CA LYS A 80 -19.26 -6.48 4.58
C LYS A 80 -18.50 -5.37 3.85
N ALA A 81 -19.19 -4.52 3.09
CA ALA A 81 -18.59 -3.40 2.37
C ALA A 81 -17.99 -2.36 3.34
N CYS A 82 -18.69 -2.01 4.42
CA CYS A 82 -18.17 -1.10 5.45
C CYS A 82 -16.94 -1.66 6.18
N THR A 83 -16.91 -2.97 6.42
CA THR A 83 -15.74 -3.63 7.04
C THR A 83 -14.54 -3.61 6.09
N LEU A 84 -14.75 -3.98 4.82
CA LEU A 84 -13.71 -3.88 3.79
C LEU A 84 -13.18 -2.45 3.64
N ALA A 85 -14.04 -1.44 3.69
CA ALA A 85 -13.60 -0.05 3.60
C ALA A 85 -12.70 0.39 4.76
N ARG A 86 -13.05 0.02 5.99
CA ARG A 86 -12.23 0.31 7.17
C ARG A 86 -10.86 -0.37 7.10
N GLU A 87 -10.84 -1.63 6.70
CA GLU A 87 -9.59 -2.38 6.55
C GLU A 87 -8.73 -1.86 5.40
N ALA A 88 -9.33 -1.45 4.28
CA ALA A 88 -8.64 -0.81 3.17
C ALA A 88 -7.99 0.52 3.58
N ALA A 89 -8.71 1.33 4.37
CA ALA A 89 -8.19 2.58 4.90
C ALA A 89 -7.03 2.34 5.88
N ASP A 90 -7.13 1.32 6.74
CA ASP A 90 -6.02 0.93 7.63
C ASP A 90 -4.78 0.46 6.86
N LEU A 91 -5.00 -0.39 5.86
CA LEU A 91 -3.93 -0.87 4.99
C LEU A 91 -3.25 0.27 4.24
N ALA A 92 -4.01 1.27 3.76
CA ALA A 92 -3.47 2.45 3.10
C ALA A 92 -2.59 3.30 4.03
N ARG A 93 -2.99 3.47 5.31
CA ARG A 93 -2.16 4.15 6.31
C ARG A 93 -0.86 3.38 6.57
N ARG A 94 -0.95 2.07 6.78
CA ARG A 94 0.23 1.20 7.00
C ARG A 94 1.18 1.22 5.80
N ARG A 95 0.64 1.20 4.57
CA ARG A 95 1.42 1.35 3.34
C ARG A 95 2.15 2.69 3.29
N ARG A 96 1.46 3.79 3.59
CA ARG A 96 2.09 5.12 3.59
C ARG A 96 3.26 5.17 4.57
N ALA A 97 3.04 4.72 5.82
CA ALA A 97 4.10 4.69 6.82
C ALA A 97 5.32 3.87 6.36
N LEU A 98 5.10 2.68 5.79
CA LEU A 98 6.18 1.85 5.27
C LEU A 98 6.95 2.51 4.12
N LEU A 99 6.24 3.13 3.18
CA LEU A 99 6.88 3.82 2.05
C LEU A 99 7.66 5.06 2.50
N GLU A 100 7.16 5.79 3.50
CA GLU A 100 7.87 6.89 4.14
C GLU A 100 9.16 6.38 4.82
N ASP A 101 9.08 5.31 5.60
CA ASP A 101 10.25 4.69 6.25
C ASP A 101 11.30 4.23 5.22
N LEU A 102 10.85 3.61 4.12
CA LEU A 102 11.71 3.18 3.02
C LEU A 102 12.37 4.37 2.30
N ALA A 103 11.64 5.46 2.10
CA ALA A 103 12.17 6.69 1.53
C ALA A 103 13.24 7.30 2.44
N TYR A 104 12.97 7.40 3.75
CA TYR A 104 13.95 7.87 4.73
C TYR A 104 15.20 6.99 4.78
N ALA A 105 15.03 5.67 4.81
CA ALA A 105 16.16 4.73 4.80
C ALA A 105 17.01 4.88 3.53
N SER A 106 16.37 5.14 2.38
CA SER A 106 17.06 5.36 1.10
C SER A 106 17.84 6.67 1.10
N LEU A 107 17.24 7.77 1.61
CA LEU A 107 17.91 9.07 1.75
C LEU A 107 19.14 8.99 2.65
N ARG A 108 19.03 8.29 3.80
CA ARG A 108 20.16 8.09 4.72
C ARG A 108 21.31 7.31 4.07
N ARG A 109 21.01 6.29 3.26
CA ARG A 109 22.03 5.55 2.48
C ARG A 109 22.73 6.43 1.45
N MET A 110 22.05 7.44 0.91
CA MET A 110 22.63 8.43 -0.01
C MET A 110 23.43 9.53 0.71
N GLY A 111 23.60 9.44 2.04
CA GLY A 111 24.35 10.43 2.82
C GLY A 111 23.58 11.73 3.06
N VAL A 112 22.26 11.75 2.80
CA VAL A 112 21.40 12.89 3.13
C VAL A 112 21.03 12.77 4.61
N GLU A 113 21.60 13.65 5.45
CA GLU A 113 21.19 13.76 6.85
C GLU A 113 19.79 14.36 6.93
N VAL A 114 18.81 13.51 7.22
CA VAL A 114 17.45 13.94 7.50
C VAL A 114 17.31 14.09 9.01
N CYS A 115 17.25 15.34 9.49
CA CYS A 115 16.90 15.63 10.89
C CYS A 115 15.53 15.00 11.20
N ASN A 116 15.44 14.21 12.27
CA ASN A 116 14.23 13.51 12.74
C ASN A 116 13.75 12.29 11.94
N ALA A 117 14.63 11.58 11.22
CA ALA A 117 14.22 10.34 10.54
C ALA A 117 13.76 9.25 11.55
N PRO A 118 12.54 8.69 11.41
CA PRO A 118 12.07 7.57 12.22
C PRO A 118 12.97 6.32 12.03
N PRO A 119 12.96 5.37 13.00
CA PRO A 119 13.72 4.14 12.86
C PRO A 119 13.26 3.36 11.62
N ALA A 120 14.20 2.75 10.89
CA ALA A 120 13.88 1.99 9.69
C ALA A 120 12.92 0.84 10.00
N GLY A 121 11.80 0.77 9.29
CA GLY A 121 10.86 -0.34 9.37
C GLY A 121 11.50 -1.68 8.99
N ALA A 122 11.12 -2.74 9.69
CA ALA A 122 11.67 -4.08 9.49
C ALA A 122 11.16 -4.73 8.17
N PRO A 123 11.96 -5.56 7.48
CA PRO A 123 11.57 -6.25 6.25
C PRO A 123 10.26 -7.06 6.35
N ALA A 124 10.01 -7.67 7.52
CA ALA A 124 8.79 -8.44 7.80
C ALA A 124 7.50 -7.60 7.65
N ALA A 125 7.57 -6.27 7.78
CA ALA A 125 6.42 -5.40 7.64
C ALA A 125 5.90 -5.34 6.18
N LEU A 126 6.75 -5.53 5.17
CA LEU A 126 6.33 -5.52 3.76
C LEU A 126 5.59 -6.81 3.40
N ASP A 127 6.07 -7.96 3.86
CA ASP A 127 5.43 -9.26 3.61
C ASP A 127 4.05 -9.33 4.29
N ASP A 128 3.96 -8.88 5.54
CA ASP A 128 2.68 -8.81 6.27
C ASP A 128 1.69 -7.87 5.57
N LEU A 129 2.18 -6.75 5.04
CA LEU A 129 1.37 -5.79 4.28
C LEU A 129 0.92 -6.39 2.94
N HIS A 130 1.79 -7.14 2.26
CA HIS A 130 1.48 -7.84 1.03
C HIS A 130 0.42 -8.92 1.24
N MET A 131 0.57 -9.76 2.26
CA MET A 131 -0.42 -10.78 2.60
C MET A 131 -1.77 -10.17 2.98
N SER A 132 -1.76 -9.07 3.74
CA SER A 132 -2.98 -8.32 4.06
C SER A 132 -3.65 -7.76 2.80
N ALA A 133 -2.86 -7.24 1.85
CA ALA A 133 -3.37 -6.74 0.57
C ALA A 133 -3.97 -7.87 -0.28
N CYS A 134 -3.30 -9.02 -0.38
CA CYS A 134 -3.79 -10.20 -1.10
C CYS A 134 -5.13 -10.69 -0.55
N ASP A 135 -5.28 -10.79 0.77
CA ASP A 135 -6.55 -11.19 1.37
C ASP A 135 -7.65 -10.15 1.12
N LEU A 136 -7.32 -8.86 1.19
CA LEU A 136 -8.28 -7.78 0.90
C LEU A 136 -8.72 -7.78 -0.57
N VAL A 137 -7.81 -8.03 -1.51
CA VAL A 137 -8.11 -8.24 -2.94
C VAL A 137 -9.09 -9.41 -3.09
N ARG A 138 -8.77 -10.57 -2.51
CA ARG A 138 -9.63 -11.76 -2.56
C ARG A 138 -11.05 -11.45 -2.07
N ARG A 139 -11.18 -10.81 -0.91
CA ARG A 139 -12.50 -10.47 -0.34
C ARG A 139 -13.23 -9.41 -1.15
N THR A 140 -12.52 -8.47 -1.77
CA THR A 140 -13.09 -7.47 -2.69
C THR A 140 -13.61 -8.13 -3.97
N VAL A 141 -12.88 -9.08 -4.55
CA VAL A 141 -13.36 -9.87 -5.71
C VAL A 141 -14.62 -10.67 -5.37
N LEU A 142 -14.68 -11.27 -4.18
CA LEU A 142 -15.89 -11.97 -3.72
C LEU A 142 -17.07 -11.01 -3.55
N LEU A 143 -16.83 -9.80 -3.02
CA LEU A 143 -17.88 -8.77 -2.94
C LEU A 143 -18.36 -8.36 -4.35
N LEU A 144 -17.44 -8.16 -5.30
CA LEU A 144 -17.79 -7.83 -6.69
C LEU A 144 -18.69 -8.89 -7.32
N GLY A 145 -18.38 -10.17 -7.12
CA GLY A 145 -19.23 -11.27 -7.59
C GLY A 145 -20.64 -11.22 -6.99
N GLN A 146 -20.75 -10.93 -5.69
CA GLN A 146 -22.04 -10.79 -5.00
C GLN A 146 -22.84 -9.58 -5.48
N LEU A 147 -22.18 -8.44 -5.72
CA LEU A 147 -22.80 -7.24 -6.27
C LEU A 147 -23.33 -7.50 -7.69
N LYS A 148 -22.52 -8.12 -8.55
CA LYS A 148 -22.94 -8.48 -9.92
C LYS A 148 -24.11 -9.44 -9.93
N ALA A 149 -24.10 -10.47 -9.07
CA ALA A 149 -25.21 -11.43 -8.98
C ALA A 149 -26.54 -10.75 -8.61
N ARG A 150 -26.50 -9.81 -7.66
CA ARG A 150 -27.70 -9.06 -7.23
C ARG A 150 -28.15 -8.03 -8.25
N ARG A 151 -27.22 -7.42 -8.99
CA ARG A 151 -27.55 -6.50 -10.09
C ARG A 151 -28.10 -7.25 -11.32
N GLY A 152 -27.70 -8.52 -11.51
CA GLY A 152 -28.07 -9.36 -12.64
C GLY A 152 -29.24 -10.33 -12.42
N GLY A 153 -29.81 -10.43 -11.21
CA GLY A 153 -30.98 -11.29 -10.93
C GLY A 153 -31.54 -11.08 -9.51
N SER A 154 -32.84 -11.16 -9.26
CA SER A 154 -33.95 -11.70 -10.05
C SER A 154 -35.16 -10.75 -10.00
N ALA A 155 -35.83 -10.57 -11.14
CA ALA A 155 -37.25 -10.25 -11.17
C ALA A 155 -38.06 -11.43 -10.60
#